data_AF-A0AAV5LQE2-F1
#
_entry.id   AF-A0AAV5LQE2-F1
#
_cell.length_a   1.000
_cell.length_b   1.000
_cell.length_c   1.000
_cell.angle_alpha   90.00
_cell.angle_beta   90.00
_cell.angle_gamma   90.00
#
_symmetry.space_group_name_H-M   'P 1'
#
loop_
_entity.id
_entity.type
_entity.pdbx_description
1 polymer ?
#
loop_
_entity_poly.entity_id
_entity_poly.type
_entity_poly.pdbx_seq_one_letter_code
_entity_poly.pdbx_strand_id
1 'polypeptide(L)'
;MIWYDECLLRYSSEFIFSAETESPEVSTSDDQNATDPGRFDDVVASSLNDATNQAVSLAKRFSTNEANVSRLQTLYSLVQCTPGLSSPDCNRCSGKS
;
A
#
# COMPACT_ATOMS: atom_id res chain seq x y z
N MET A 1 15.93 8.06 2.79
CA MET A 1 15.17 6.80 2.81
C MET A 1 15.65 5.96 1.65
N ILE A 2 15.86 4.67 1.84
CA ILE A 2 16.35 3.74 0.82
C ILE A 2 15.33 2.62 0.71
N TRP A 3 14.84 2.36 -0.50
CA TRP A 3 13.79 1.38 -0.79
C TRP A 3 14.37 0.23 -1.61
N TYR A 4 14.09 -0.99 -1.17
CA TYR A 4 14.27 -2.25 -1.89
C TYR A 4 12.92 -2.97 -1.91
N ASP A 5 12.75 -3.92 -2.82
CA ASP A 5 11.49 -4.66 -2.96
C ASP A 5 11.08 -5.37 -1.67
N GLU A 6 12.06 -5.85 -0.89
CA GLU A 6 11.83 -6.57 0.35
C GLU A 6 11.93 -5.69 1.60
N CYS A 7 12.61 -4.54 1.51
CA CYS A 7 13.07 -3.79 2.69
C CYS A 7 13.12 -2.29 2.48
N LEU A 8 12.84 -1.56 3.56
CA LEU A 8 12.94 -0.11 3.63
C LEU A 8 13.88 0.31 4.77
N LEU A 9 14.82 1.22 4.47
CA LEU A 9 15.69 1.85 5.48
C LEU A 9 15.48 3.36 5.53
N ARG A 10 15.06 3.87 6.71
CA ARG A 10 14.89 5.31 6.98
C ARG A 10 15.83 5.74 8.11
N TYR A 11 16.63 6.78 7.87
CA TYR A 11 17.49 7.43 8.85
C TYR A 11 17.28 8.94 8.82
N SER A 12 17.46 9.61 9.96
CA SER A 12 17.37 11.06 10.11
C SER A 12 18.23 11.51 11.30
N SER A 13 18.69 12.76 11.29
CA SER A 13 19.27 13.42 12.46
C SER A 13 18.20 13.88 13.46
N GLU A 14 16.93 13.87 13.07
CA GLU A 14 15.77 14.21 13.90
C GLU A 14 14.99 12.96 14.33
N PHE A 15 14.15 13.11 15.36
CA PHE A 15 13.26 12.03 15.80
C PHE A 15 12.14 11.80 14.78
N ILE A 16 12.13 10.61 14.17
CA ILE A 16 11.23 10.24 13.07
C ILE A 16 10.36 9.01 13.38
N PHE A 17 10.48 8.43 14.58
CA PHE A 17 9.66 7.30 14.99
C PHE A 17 8.24 7.76 15.33
N SER A 18 7.23 6.99 14.92
CA SER A 18 5.81 7.32 15.10
C SER A 18 5.35 8.63 14.46
N ALA A 19 6.23 9.32 13.72
CA ALA A 19 5.85 10.42 12.85
C ALA A 19 5.33 9.84 11.54
N GLU A 20 4.07 10.10 11.24
CA GLU A 20 3.62 10.01 9.86
C GLU A 20 4.48 10.90 8.99
N THR A 21 4.91 10.36 7.86
CA THR A 21 5.57 11.16 6.84
C THR A 21 5.18 10.54 5.51
N GLU A 22 4.48 11.33 4.70
CA GLU A 22 4.01 10.92 3.37
C GLU A 22 5.14 10.96 2.33
N SER A 23 6.27 11.59 2.66
CA SER A 23 7.43 11.75 1.79
C SER A 23 8.65 10.93 2.24
N PRO A 24 9.45 10.40 1.30
CA PRO A 24 9.25 10.42 -0.14
C PRO A 24 8.20 9.38 -0.60
N GLU A 25 7.36 9.78 -1.55
CA GLU A 25 6.49 8.88 -2.31
C GLU A 25 7.25 8.40 -3.55
N VAL A 26 7.20 7.10 -3.83
CA VAL A 26 7.76 6.50 -5.03
C VAL A 26 6.65 5.75 -5.73
N SER A 27 6.26 6.23 -6.91
CA SER A 27 5.27 5.58 -7.78
C SER A 27 5.97 5.06 -9.03
N THR A 28 5.75 3.80 -9.37
CA THR A 28 6.09 3.23 -10.67
C THR A 28 4.81 2.94 -11.43
N SER A 29 4.82 3.18 -12.74
CA SER A 29 3.69 2.89 -13.63
C SER A 29 4.11 1.83 -14.65
N ASP A 30 3.15 0.99 -15.04
CA ASP A 30 3.28 0.15 -16.22
C ASP A 30 2.80 0.93 -17.46
N ASP A 31 3.42 0.71 -18.61
CA ASP A 31 2.99 1.27 -19.90
C ASP A 31 1.77 0.52 -20.48
N GLN A 32 1.37 -0.59 -19.86
CA GLN A 32 0.20 -1.37 -20.26
C GLN A 32 -1.12 -0.76 -19.76
N ASN A 33 -2.07 -0.60 -20.67
CA ASN A 33 -3.41 -0.15 -20.35
C ASN A 33 -4.31 -1.30 -19.86
N ALA A 34 -5.10 -1.02 -18.82
CA ALA A 34 -6.20 -1.90 -18.43
C ALA A 34 -7.25 -1.98 -19.54
N THR A 35 -7.79 -3.19 -19.76
CA THR A 35 -8.81 -3.42 -20.81
C THR A 35 -10.12 -2.70 -20.49
N ASP A 36 -10.44 -2.58 -19.19
CA ASP A 36 -11.57 -1.84 -18.65
C ASP A 36 -11.05 -0.99 -17.48
N PRO A 37 -10.64 0.27 -17.72
CA PRO A 37 -10.04 1.13 -16.71
C PRO A 37 -10.97 1.39 -15.52
N GLY A 38 -12.27 1.62 -15.77
CA GLY A 38 -13.22 1.90 -14.69
C GLY A 38 -13.37 0.73 -13.73
N ARG A 39 -13.53 -0.48 -14.28
CA ARG A 39 -13.58 -1.69 -13.44
C ARG A 39 -12.24 -1.97 -12.75
N PHE A 40 -11.12 -1.69 -13.41
CA PHE A 40 -9.79 -1.85 -12.82
C PHE A 40 -9.64 -0.94 -11.59
N ASP A 41 -9.98 0.34 -11.73
CA ASP A 41 -9.89 1.34 -10.65
C ASP A 41 -10.79 0.95 -9.46
N ASP A 42 -12.03 0.51 -9.72
CA ASP A 42 -12.95 0.03 -8.68
C ASP A 42 -12.35 -1.16 -7.90
N VAL A 43 -11.74 -2.11 -8.61
CA VAL A 43 -11.13 -3.30 -7.99
C VAL A 43 -9.85 -2.94 -7.23
N VAL A 44 -9.04 -2.00 -7.73
CA VAL A 44 -7.86 -1.47 -7.04
C VAL A 44 -8.26 -0.81 -5.73
N ALA A 45 -9.23 0.11 -5.76
CA ALA A 45 -9.70 0.81 -4.57
C ALA A 45 -10.24 -0.17 -3.51
N SER A 46 -11.09 -1.12 -3.91
CA SER A 46 -11.62 -2.14 -2.99
C SER A 46 -10.51 -3.04 -2.42
N SER A 47 -9.61 -3.53 -3.28
CA SER A 47 -8.55 -4.46 -2.88
C SER A 47 -7.55 -3.81 -1.90
N LEU A 48 -7.16 -2.56 -2.15
CA LEU A 48 -6.28 -1.79 -1.28
C LEU A 48 -6.95 -1.45 0.05
N ASN A 49 -8.24 -1.08 0.06
CA ASN A 49 -8.99 -0.85 1.29
C ASN A 49 -9.05 -2.11 2.16
N ASP A 50 -9.35 -3.26 1.56
CA ASP A 50 -9.42 -4.53 2.29
C ASP A 50 -8.04 -4.94 2.83
N ALA A 51 -6.99 -4.78 2.01
CA ALA A 51 -5.63 -5.06 2.43
C ALA A 51 -5.22 -4.15 3.60
N THR A 52 -5.54 -2.85 3.51
CA THR A 52 -5.27 -1.86 4.56
C THR A 52 -5.92 -2.26 5.89
N ASN A 53 -7.23 -2.56 5.86
CA ASN A 53 -7.98 -2.98 7.04
C ASN A 53 -7.39 -4.24 7.69
N GLN A 54 -6.92 -5.20 6.89
CA GLN A 54 -6.23 -6.38 7.41
C GLN A 54 -4.85 -6.03 8.00
N ALA A 55 -4.03 -5.26 7.29
CA ALA A 55 -2.67 -4.91 7.70
C ALA A 55 -2.66 -4.21 9.07
N VAL A 56 -3.59 -3.27 9.32
CA VAL A 56 -3.67 -2.56 10.60
C VAL A 56 -4.12 -3.43 11.77
N SER A 57 -4.82 -4.54 11.49
CA SER A 57 -5.30 -5.50 12.49
C SER A 57 -4.26 -6.58 12.84
N LEU A 58 -3.32 -6.84 11.93
CA LEU A 58 -2.33 -7.90 12.08
C LEU A 58 -1.10 -7.44 12.86
N ALA A 59 -0.60 -8.32 13.75
CA ALA A 59 0.63 -8.07 14.49
C ALA A 59 1.84 -7.86 13.56
N LYS A 60 1.85 -8.50 12.40
CA LYS A 60 2.91 -8.36 11.39
C LYS A 60 2.81 -7.07 10.57
N ARG A 61 1.71 -6.30 10.72
CA ARG A 61 1.52 -4.99 10.07
C ARG A 61 1.62 -5.02 8.54
N PHE A 62 1.33 -6.16 7.91
CA PHE A 62 1.25 -6.29 6.45
C PHE A 62 0.11 -7.23 6.04
N SER A 63 -0.36 -7.06 4.80
CA SER A 63 -1.34 -7.95 4.17
C SER A 63 -1.13 -7.99 2.65
N THR A 64 -1.72 -8.99 2.02
CA THR A 64 -1.76 -9.14 0.57
C THR A 64 -3.15 -9.58 0.14
N ASN A 65 -3.62 -9.12 -1.01
CA ASN A 65 -4.90 -9.51 -1.60
C ASN A 65 -4.74 -9.90 -3.06
N GLU A 66 -5.69 -10.70 -3.54
CA GLU A 66 -5.84 -11.08 -4.94
C GLU A 66 -7.30 -10.87 -5.35
N ALA A 67 -7.52 -10.20 -6.49
CA ALA A 67 -8.86 -9.93 -7.00
C ALA A 67 -8.92 -10.06 -8.52
N ASN A 68 -10.00 -10.64 -9.04
CA ASN A 68 -10.17 -10.79 -10.49
C ASN A 68 -10.78 -9.52 -11.12
N VAL A 69 -9.96 -8.79 -11.89
CA VAL A 69 -10.42 -7.66 -12.69
C VAL A 69 -11.18 -8.14 -13.92
N SER A 70 -10.73 -9.23 -14.55
CA SER A 70 -11.43 -9.88 -15.66
C SER A 70 -11.16 -11.37 -15.67
N ARG A 71 -11.61 -12.10 -16.71
CA ARG A 71 -11.27 -13.53 -16.88
C ARG A 71 -9.79 -13.76 -17.17
N LEU A 72 -9.07 -12.73 -17.60
CA LEU A 72 -7.67 -12.81 -18.04
C LEU A 72 -6.73 -11.95 -17.17
N GLN A 73 -7.28 -11.14 -16.27
CA GLN A 73 -6.52 -10.18 -15.47
C GLN A 73 -6.86 -10.36 -13.99
N THR A 74 -5.82 -10.63 -13.23
CA THR A 74 -5.86 -10.75 -11.77
C THR A 74 -5.00 -9.63 -11.20
N LEU A 75 -5.59 -8.86 -10.29
CA LEU A 75 -4.91 -7.83 -9.52
C LEU A 75 -4.32 -8.45 -8.26
N TYR A 76 -3.06 -8.13 -7.98
CA TYR A 76 -2.39 -8.42 -6.73
C TYR A 76 -2.13 -7.10 -5.99
N SER A 77 -2.40 -7.08 -4.68
CA SER A 77 -2.20 -5.89 -3.86
C SER A 77 -1.42 -6.26 -2.61
N LEU A 78 -0.54 -5.36 -2.16
CA LEU A 78 0.27 -5.50 -0.95
C LEU A 78 0.22 -4.20 -0.16
N VAL A 79 -0.06 -4.28 1.14
CA VAL A 79 -0.01 -3.14 2.05
C VAL A 79 0.90 -3.47 3.22
N GLN A 80 1.80 -2.54 3.57
CA GLN A 80 2.72 -2.63 4.69
C GLN A 80 2.64 -1.35 5.54
N CYS A 81 2.28 -1.50 6.81
CA CYS A 81 2.35 -0.41 7.80
C CYS A 81 3.72 -0.43 8.50
N THR A 82 4.34 0.73 8.67
CA THR A 82 5.55 0.83 9.51
C THR A 82 5.18 0.51 10.97
N PRO A 83 5.93 -0.36 11.68
CA PRO A 83 5.58 -0.78 13.05
C PRO A 83 5.39 0.35 14.07
N GLY A 84 6.03 1.51 13.85
CA GLY A 84 5.91 2.68 14.70
C GLY A 84 4.63 3.51 14.52
N LEU A 85 3.84 3.27 13.48
CA LEU A 85 2.60 4.01 13.20
C LEU A 85 1.41 3.45 13.99
N SER A 86 0.48 4.35 14.34
CA SER A 86 -0.82 3.95 14.88
C SER A 86 -1.71 3.35 13.78
N SER A 87 -2.74 2.59 14.15
CA SER A 87 -3.67 2.03 13.16
C SER A 87 -4.44 3.10 12.36
N PRO A 88 -4.96 4.18 12.99
CA PRO A 88 -5.55 5.30 12.24
C PRO A 88 -4.57 5.94 11.26
N ASP A 89 -3.31 6.05 11.66
CA ASP A 89 -2.28 6.67 10.86
C ASP A 89 -1.91 5.81 9.64
N CYS A 90 -1.77 4.50 9.82
CA CYS A 90 -1.58 3.61 8.68
C CYS A 90 -2.78 3.63 7.72
N ASN A 91 -4.01 3.60 8.24
CA ASN A 91 -5.22 3.68 7.41
C ASN A 91 -5.25 4.95 6.56
N ARG A 92 -4.88 6.11 7.15
CA ARG A 92 -4.80 7.38 6.44
C ARG A 92 -3.75 7.36 5.33
N CYS A 93 -2.59 6.74 5.59
CA CYS A 93 -1.52 6.64 4.61
C CYS A 93 -1.91 5.79 3.38
N SER A 94 -2.67 4.72 3.58
CA SER A 94 -3.05 3.80 2.49
C SER A 94 -4.30 4.24 1.71
N GLY A 95 -5.14 5.13 2.26
CA GLY A 95 -6.38 5.60 1.63
C GLY A 95 -6.22 6.73 0.60
N LYS A 96 -5.02 6.92 0.04
CA LYS A 96 -4.68 8.05 -0.85
C LYS A 96 -4.47 7.68 -2.34
N SER A 97 -4.95 6.51 -2.79
CA SER A 97 -4.96 6.15 -4.22
C SER A 97 -6.14 6.74 -4.97
#